data_AF-A0A8S1ZIV4-F1
#
_entry.id   AF-A0A8S1ZIV4-F1
#
_cell.length_a   1.000
_cell.length_b   1.000
_cell.length_c   1.000
_cell.angle_alpha   90.00
_cell.angle_beta   90.00
_cell.angle_gamma   90.00
#
_symmetry.space_group_name_H-M   'P 1'
#
loop_
_entity.id
_entity.type
_entity.pdbx_description
1 polymer ?
#
loop_
_entity_poly.entity_id
_entity_poly.type
_entity_poly.pdbx_seq_one_letter_code
_entity_poly.pdbx_strand_id
1 'polypeptide(L)'
;MPVCVHGLICVEHMFRLWICNPVTRKVALLPQPGPRKQFTTWYMGYDPINYHYKVLFLSKECLLEAYKVEVFTLGGESSWKMIEGGNVHFPETRGICIHGVLYYGAHTGNGPKIVRFDVRTEKFGKFIEFPAEACGIYGVCLGFYTLVAYQGKLALLASKTISIYDLWVLEDAEKHVWSKVSIVITREMCSYELIWPGVTGFVAGSDELIVTARDQHHEFHLVYVDLKTRRSREVRFDGIRSSFGSSLVLAFTDYVESIVLL
;
A
#
# COMPACT_ATOMS: atom_id res chain seq x y z
N MET A 1 -3.26 -6.06 -7.46
CA MET A 1 -4.28 -5.79 -6.41
C MET A 1 -4.64 -4.32 -6.48
N PRO A 2 -5.92 -3.93 -6.35
CA PRO A 2 -6.32 -2.53 -6.33
C PRO A 2 -5.57 -1.70 -5.28
N VAL A 3 -5.28 -0.43 -5.61
CA VAL A 3 -4.74 0.58 -4.69
C VAL A 3 -5.61 1.83 -4.75
N CYS A 4 -5.84 2.45 -3.60
CA CYS A 4 -6.51 3.74 -3.51
C CYS A 4 -5.48 4.82 -3.18
N VAL A 5 -5.45 5.89 -3.97
CA VAL A 5 -4.61 7.05 -3.72
C VAL A 5 -5.47 8.28 -3.88
N HIS A 6 -5.63 9.04 -2.79
CA HIS A 6 -6.35 10.32 -2.76
C HIS A 6 -7.73 10.27 -3.46
N GLY A 7 -8.49 9.20 -3.26
CA GLY A 7 -9.85 9.06 -3.78
C GLY A 7 -10.00 8.33 -5.11
N LEU A 8 -8.92 8.11 -5.84
CA LEU A 8 -8.93 7.29 -7.05
C LEU A 8 -8.44 5.89 -6.75
N ILE A 9 -9.11 4.90 -7.34
CA ILE A 9 -8.75 3.49 -7.22
C ILE A 9 -8.12 3.04 -8.54
N CYS A 10 -6.87 2.62 -8.52
CA CYS A 10 -6.26 1.95 -9.66
C CYS A 10 -6.32 0.44 -9.47
N VAL A 11 -6.73 -0.29 -10.51
CA VAL A 11 -6.82 -1.74 -10.52
C VAL A 11 -6.20 -2.29 -11.80
N GLU A 12 -5.42 -3.36 -11.64
CA GLU A 12 -4.96 -4.16 -12.76
C GLU A 12 -5.94 -5.29 -13.03
N HIS A 13 -6.43 -5.36 -14.26
CA HIS A 13 -7.29 -6.43 -14.74
C HIS A 13 -6.87 -6.82 -16.16
N MET A 14 -6.63 -8.12 -16.38
CA MET A 14 -6.17 -8.65 -17.67
C MET A 14 -4.91 -7.93 -18.20
N PHE A 15 -3.93 -7.67 -17.32
CA PHE A 15 -2.68 -6.94 -17.62
C PHE A 15 -2.88 -5.50 -18.10
N ARG A 16 -4.05 -4.90 -17.80
CA ARG A 16 -4.35 -3.51 -18.10
C ARG A 16 -4.68 -2.75 -16.83
N LEU A 17 -4.23 -1.50 -16.77
CA LEU A 17 -4.49 -0.62 -15.64
C LEU A 17 -5.76 0.19 -15.90
N TRP A 18 -6.69 0.12 -14.95
CA TRP A 18 -7.93 0.86 -14.94
C TRP A 18 -7.92 1.79 -13.74
N ILE A 19 -8.35 3.03 -13.94
CA ILE A 19 -8.60 3.98 -12.86
C ILE A 19 -10.11 4.12 -12.70
N CYS A 20 -10.57 4.00 -11.47
CA CYS A 20 -11.94 4.20 -11.07
C CYS A 20 -12.01 5.41 -10.13
N ASN A 21 -13.02 6.25 -10.35
CA ASN A 21 -13.45 7.25 -9.38
C ASN A 21 -14.80 6.80 -8.79
N PRO A 22 -14.82 6.31 -7.54
CA PRO A 22 -16.04 5.84 -6.89
C PRO A 22 -17.13 6.91 -6.77
N VAL A 23 -16.75 8.19 -6.60
CA VAL A 23 -17.70 9.32 -6.44
C VAL A 23 -18.45 9.56 -7.73
N THR A 24 -17.71 9.69 -8.84
CA THR A 24 -18.30 9.98 -10.15
C THR A 24 -18.81 8.73 -10.86
N ARG A 25 -18.53 7.53 -10.30
CA ARG A 25 -18.83 6.20 -10.86
C ARG A 25 -18.25 6.00 -12.26
N LYS A 26 -17.19 6.74 -12.58
CA LYS A 26 -16.48 6.63 -13.84
C LYS A 26 -15.30 5.69 -13.73
N VAL A 27 -15.01 5.04 -14.85
CA VAL A 27 -13.85 4.17 -15.00
C VAL A 27 -13.17 4.52 -16.32
N ALA A 28 -11.84 4.66 -16.28
CA ALA A 28 -11.01 4.92 -17.45
C ALA A 28 -9.92 3.86 -17.57
N LEU A 29 -9.66 3.44 -18.81
CA LEU A 29 -8.55 2.55 -19.15
C LEU A 29 -7.30 3.40 -19.42
N LEU A 30 -6.18 3.08 -18.78
CA LEU A 30 -4.91 3.72 -19.09
C LEU A 30 -4.31 3.18 -20.40
N PRO A 31 -3.58 4.02 -21.16
CA PRO A 31 -2.83 3.55 -22.32
C PRO A 31 -1.83 2.48 -21.89
N GLN A 32 -1.46 1.58 -22.80
CA GLN A 32 -0.49 0.53 -22.51
C GLN A 32 0.94 1.08 -22.58
N PRO A 33 1.80 0.77 -21.59
CA PRO A 33 3.23 1.05 -21.65
C PRO A 33 3.89 0.04 -22.61
N GLY A 34 3.74 0.31 -23.92
CA GLY A 34 4.36 -0.47 -24.98
C GLY A 34 3.93 -1.95 -25.06
N PRO A 35 4.74 -2.81 -25.71
CA PRO A 35 4.47 -4.24 -25.80
C PRO A 35 4.66 -4.92 -24.44
N ARG A 36 3.83 -5.94 -24.19
CA ARG A 36 3.84 -6.70 -22.95
C ARG A 36 5.23 -7.28 -22.66
N LYS A 37 5.67 -7.11 -21.42
CA LYS A 37 6.91 -7.69 -20.85
C LYS A 37 6.60 -8.85 -19.91
N GLN A 38 7.58 -9.72 -19.67
CA GLN A 38 7.41 -10.88 -18.79
C GLN A 38 7.23 -10.48 -17.33
N PHE A 39 7.99 -9.49 -16.87
CA PHE A 39 7.94 -9.01 -15.49
C PHE A 39 7.50 -7.55 -15.48
N THR A 40 6.38 -7.29 -14.83
CA THR A 40 5.78 -5.95 -14.73
C THR A 40 5.23 -5.73 -13.33
N THR A 41 5.39 -4.51 -12.83
CA THR A 41 4.71 -4.05 -11.61
C THR A 41 4.42 -2.56 -11.76
N TRP A 42 3.55 -2.04 -10.90
CA TRP A 42 3.09 -0.67 -10.99
C TRP A 42 2.72 -0.11 -9.63
N TYR A 43 2.78 1.21 -9.53
CA TYR A 43 2.42 1.96 -8.34
C TYR A 43 1.69 3.24 -8.73
N MET A 44 0.77 3.67 -7.88
CA MET A 44 0.08 4.93 -8.06
C MET A 44 0.54 5.93 -6.99
N GLY A 45 0.68 7.18 -7.38
CA GLY A 45 1.03 8.28 -6.50
C GLY A 45 0.22 9.53 -6.83
N TYR A 46 0.18 10.45 -5.88
CA TYR A 46 -0.52 11.73 -6.01
C TYR A 46 0.40 12.85 -5.57
N ASP A 47 0.59 13.85 -6.42
CA ASP A 47 1.29 15.10 -6.10
C ASP A 47 0.29 16.09 -5.49
N PRO A 48 0.35 16.36 -4.17
CA PRO A 48 -0.58 17.27 -3.50
C PRO A 48 -0.34 18.75 -3.81
N ILE A 49 0.76 19.10 -4.50
CA ILE A 49 1.11 20.49 -4.81
C ILE A 49 0.56 20.89 -6.18
N ASN A 50 0.76 20.04 -7.19
CA ASN A 50 0.22 20.28 -8.53
C ASN A 50 -1.10 19.54 -8.78
N TYR A 51 -1.61 18.80 -7.79
CA TYR A 51 -2.87 18.04 -7.87
C TYR A 51 -2.89 16.99 -8.98
N HIS A 52 -1.74 16.38 -9.29
CA HIS A 52 -1.59 15.40 -10.35
C HIS A 52 -1.50 13.98 -9.82
N TYR A 53 -2.26 13.07 -10.43
CA TYR A 53 -2.07 11.64 -10.23
C TYR A 53 -1.03 11.13 -11.22
N LYS A 54 -0.11 10.31 -10.72
CA LYS A 54 0.85 9.63 -11.57
C LYS A 54 0.87 8.14 -11.30
N VAL A 55 1.13 7.37 -12.35
CA VAL A 55 1.32 5.94 -12.28
C VAL A 55 2.75 5.64 -12.70
N LEU A 56 3.49 5.01 -11.80
CA LEU A 56 4.83 4.47 -12.06
C LEU A 56 4.67 3.03 -12.55
N PHE A 57 5.22 2.71 -13.72
CA PHE A 57 5.21 1.37 -14.29
C PHE A 57 6.65 0.88 -14.44
N LEU A 58 6.92 -0.33 -13.94
CA LEU A 58 8.24 -0.94 -14.02
C LEU A 58 8.12 -2.23 -14.81
N SER A 59 8.96 -2.39 -15.84
CA SER A 59 8.95 -3.57 -16.71
C SER A 59 10.34 -4.07 -17.08
N LYS A 60 10.50 -5.39 -17.27
CA LYS A 60 11.71 -6.01 -17.83
C LYS A 60 11.40 -7.31 -18.58
N GLU A 61 12.24 -7.67 -19.53
CA GLU A 61 12.05 -8.88 -20.34
C GLU A 61 12.48 -10.13 -19.58
N CYS A 62 13.65 -10.11 -18.94
CA CYS A 62 14.20 -11.28 -18.25
C CYS A 62 14.70 -10.92 -16.84
N LEU A 63 14.99 -11.93 -16.02
CA LEU A 63 15.39 -11.73 -14.62
C LEU A 63 16.69 -10.92 -14.46
N LEU A 64 17.62 -11.06 -15.42
CA LEU A 64 18.95 -10.44 -15.39
C LEU A 64 18.95 -8.97 -15.81
N GLU A 65 17.86 -8.48 -16.41
CA GLU A 65 17.74 -7.08 -16.82
C GLU A 65 17.33 -6.17 -15.65
N ALA A 66 17.77 -4.92 -15.71
CA ALA A 66 17.23 -3.87 -14.87
C ALA A 66 15.80 -3.52 -15.33
N TYR A 67 14.95 -3.14 -14.38
CA TYR A 67 13.63 -2.63 -14.70
C TYR A 67 13.74 -1.31 -15.46
N LYS A 68 13.07 -1.23 -16.61
CA LYS A 68 12.71 0.04 -17.24
C LYS A 68 11.60 0.67 -16.43
N VAL A 69 11.66 1.99 -16.28
CA VAL A 69 10.69 2.73 -15.48
C VAL A 69 10.04 3.80 -16.34
N GLU A 70 8.71 3.80 -16.33
CA GLU A 70 7.88 4.72 -17.09
C GLU A 70 6.87 5.38 -16.15
N VAL A 71 6.52 6.62 -16.43
CA VAL A 71 5.55 7.39 -15.66
C VAL A 71 4.43 7.85 -16.59
N PHE A 72 3.19 7.65 -16.17
CA PHE A 72 2.01 8.24 -16.78
C PHE A 72 1.39 9.27 -15.85
N THR A 73 1.07 10.45 -16.36
CA THR A 73 0.36 11.50 -15.60
C THR A 73 -1.08 11.58 -16.06
N LEU A 74 -2.03 11.34 -15.15
CA LEU A 74 -3.45 11.38 -15.46
C LEU A 74 -3.89 12.80 -15.82
N GLY A 75 -4.62 12.94 -16.94
CA GLY A 75 -5.05 14.24 -17.47
C GLY A 75 -3.95 15.06 -18.15
N GLY A 76 -2.71 14.55 -18.20
CA GLY A 76 -1.59 15.14 -18.94
C GLY A 76 -1.50 14.62 -20.37
N GLU A 77 -0.26 14.48 -20.86
CA GLU A 77 0.01 13.84 -22.15
C GLU A 77 -0.50 12.39 -22.17
N SER A 78 -1.07 11.97 -23.30
CA SER A 78 -1.66 10.62 -23.46
C SER A 78 -0.63 9.49 -23.65
N SER A 79 0.60 9.67 -23.16
CA SER A 79 1.71 8.73 -23.35
C SER A 79 2.50 8.51 -22.08
N TRP A 80 3.10 7.32 -22.01
CA TRP A 80 4.07 6.97 -20.97
C TRP A 80 5.41 7.65 -21.25
N LYS A 81 5.99 8.26 -20.22
CA LYS A 81 7.30 8.89 -20.26
C LYS A 81 8.33 8.01 -19.58
N MET A 82 9.37 7.61 -20.31
CA MET A 82 10.50 6.91 -19.72
C MET A 82 11.29 7.85 -18.81
N ILE A 83 11.66 7.37 -17.62
CA ILE A 83 12.53 8.12 -16.71
C ILE A 83 13.92 7.47 -16.66
N GLU A 84 14.94 8.28 -16.89
CA GLU A 84 16.35 7.86 -16.82
C GLU A 84 16.93 8.14 -15.42
N GLY A 85 17.93 7.36 -15.02
CA GLY A 85 18.65 7.59 -13.76
C GLY A 85 17.96 7.05 -12.50
N GLY A 86 17.16 5.99 -12.62
CA GLY A 86 16.60 5.29 -11.46
C GLY A 86 17.62 4.42 -10.72
N ASN A 87 17.38 4.20 -9.43
CA ASN A 87 18.18 3.23 -8.67
C ASN A 87 17.89 1.81 -9.18
N VAL A 88 18.92 0.96 -9.28
CA VAL A 88 18.73 -0.45 -9.65
C VAL A 88 18.14 -1.22 -8.45
N HIS A 89 16.92 -1.71 -8.59
CA HIS A 89 16.22 -2.49 -7.57
C HIS A 89 15.17 -3.42 -8.19
N PHE A 90 14.74 -4.42 -7.42
CA PHE A 90 13.71 -5.39 -7.79
C PHE A 90 12.51 -5.19 -6.84
N PRO A 91 11.41 -4.56 -7.28
CA PRO A 91 10.29 -4.29 -6.41
C PRO A 91 9.61 -5.58 -5.93
N GLU A 92 9.26 -5.65 -4.64
CA GLU A 92 8.70 -6.85 -4.00
C GLU A 92 7.36 -6.60 -3.30
N THR A 93 7.18 -5.42 -2.69
CA THR A 93 5.98 -5.15 -1.89
C THR A 93 4.98 -4.29 -2.64
N ARG A 94 3.77 -4.19 -2.09
CA ARG A 94 2.85 -3.11 -2.47
C ARG A 94 3.45 -1.75 -2.10
N GLY A 95 3.03 -0.72 -2.82
CA GLY A 95 3.42 0.66 -2.54
C GLY A 95 2.35 1.43 -1.78
N ILE A 96 2.78 2.48 -1.09
CA ILE A 96 1.93 3.46 -0.41
C ILE A 96 2.39 4.86 -0.78
N CYS A 97 1.44 5.77 -1.04
CA CYS A 97 1.75 7.17 -1.31
C CYS A 97 1.37 8.03 -0.10
N ILE A 98 2.36 8.72 0.47
CA ILE A 98 2.20 9.58 1.64
C ILE A 98 2.77 10.95 1.29
N HIS A 99 1.95 12.00 1.37
CA HIS A 99 2.35 13.40 1.15
C HIS A 99 3.19 13.65 -0.13
N GLY A 100 2.81 13.07 -1.26
CA GLY A 100 3.53 13.27 -2.52
C GLY A 100 4.72 12.35 -2.74
N VAL A 101 4.98 11.42 -1.81
CA VAL A 101 6.08 10.48 -1.91
C VAL A 101 5.54 9.05 -1.93
N LEU A 102 5.92 8.31 -2.96
CA LEU A 102 5.62 6.89 -3.10
C LEU A 102 6.72 6.06 -2.42
N TYR A 103 6.30 5.12 -1.58
CA TYR A 103 7.17 4.18 -0.87
C TYR A 103 6.79 2.75 -1.20
N TYR A 104 7.78 1.90 -1.43
CA TYR A 104 7.60 0.44 -1.59
C TYR A 104 8.89 -0.30 -1.27
N GLY A 105 8.79 -1.53 -0.81
CA GLY A 105 9.92 -2.42 -0.56
C GLY A 105 10.45 -3.05 -1.85
N ALA A 106 11.77 -3.17 -1.93
CA ALA A 106 12.47 -3.78 -3.06
C ALA A 106 13.76 -4.48 -2.60
N HIS A 107 14.19 -5.46 -3.38
CA HIS A 107 15.52 -6.03 -3.25
C HIS A 107 16.55 -5.20 -4.01
N THR A 108 17.73 -5.02 -3.42
CA THR A 108 18.88 -4.37 -4.06
C THR A 108 20.09 -5.29 -3.98
N GLY A 109 21.21 -4.93 -4.62
CA GLY A 109 22.47 -5.67 -4.46
C GLY A 109 22.96 -5.74 -3.01
N ASN A 110 22.48 -4.85 -2.13
CA ASN A 110 22.84 -4.77 -0.71
C ASN A 110 21.70 -5.29 0.20
N GLY A 111 20.80 -6.11 -0.32
CA GLY A 111 19.66 -6.68 0.41
C GLY A 111 18.37 -5.85 0.30
N PRO A 112 17.35 -6.17 1.13
CA PRO A 112 16.05 -5.50 1.09
C PRO A 112 16.15 -4.05 1.56
N LYS A 113 15.49 -3.15 0.83
CA LYS A 113 15.41 -1.70 1.13
C LYS A 113 14.00 -1.19 0.86
N ILE A 114 13.68 -0.03 1.40
CA ILE A 114 12.50 0.74 1.01
C ILE A 114 12.92 1.77 -0.03
N VAL A 115 12.25 1.74 -1.19
CA VAL A 115 12.38 2.71 -2.26
C VAL A 115 11.53 3.92 -1.92
N ARG A 116 12.08 5.11 -2.19
CA ARG A 116 11.41 6.40 -2.09
C ARG A 116 11.37 7.02 -3.48
N PHE A 117 10.18 7.39 -3.95
CA PHE A 117 9.99 8.07 -5.23
C PHE A 117 9.15 9.33 -5.03
N ASP A 118 9.72 10.48 -5.39
CA ASP A 118 9.02 11.77 -5.33
C ASP A 118 8.12 11.91 -6.56
N VAL A 119 6.80 11.92 -6.34
CA VAL A 119 5.80 11.88 -7.41
C VAL A 119 5.86 13.13 -8.27
N ARG A 120 6.07 14.29 -7.64
CA ARG A 120 6.11 15.58 -8.33
C ARG A 120 7.29 15.67 -9.28
N THR A 121 8.49 15.41 -8.76
CA THR A 121 9.76 15.57 -9.49
C THR A 121 10.11 14.36 -10.36
N GLU A 122 9.40 13.24 -10.18
CA GLU A 122 9.64 11.97 -10.87
C GLU A 122 11.03 11.40 -10.60
N LYS A 123 11.54 11.58 -9.37
CA LYS A 123 12.91 11.18 -9.00
C LYS A 123 12.91 10.18 -7.88
N PHE A 124 13.80 9.20 -8.01
CA PHE A 124 14.15 8.30 -6.92
C PHE A 124 15.01 9.03 -5.88
N GLY A 125 14.62 8.91 -4.62
CA GLY A 125 15.45 9.33 -3.49
C GLY A 125 16.47 8.26 -3.11
N LYS A 126 17.21 8.53 -2.03
CA LYS A 126 18.03 7.49 -1.39
C LYS A 126 17.13 6.38 -0.86
N PHE A 127 17.63 5.14 -0.92
CA PHE A 127 16.99 4.01 -0.28
C PHE A 127 16.92 4.23 1.24
N ILE A 128 15.88 3.70 1.85
CA ILE A 128 15.70 3.68 3.30
C ILE A 128 15.96 2.26 3.79
N GLU A 129 16.77 2.15 4.84
CA GLU A 129 17.04 0.88 5.50
C GLU A 129 15.82 0.40 6.29
N PHE A 130 15.54 -0.90 6.22
CA PHE A 130 14.58 -1.52 7.14
C PHE A 130 15.14 -1.50 8.58
N PRO A 131 14.29 -1.43 9.61
CA PRO A 131 14.76 -1.53 10.99
C PRO A 131 15.46 -2.88 11.21
N ALA A 132 16.66 -2.86 11.77
CA ALA A 132 17.52 -4.05 11.89
C ALA A 132 16.82 -5.23 12.60
N GLU A 133 16.05 -4.94 13.66
CA GLU A 133 15.27 -5.93 14.41
C GLU A 133 14.09 -6.52 13.62
N ALA A 134 13.59 -5.83 12.60
CA ALA A 134 12.55 -6.33 11.70
C ALA A 134 13.14 -7.13 10.53
N CYS A 135 14.46 -7.07 10.31
CA CYS A 135 15.08 -7.66 9.12
C CYS A 135 15.35 -9.16 9.28
N GLY A 136 14.29 -9.96 9.33
CA GLY A 136 14.36 -11.35 8.90
C GLY A 136 14.03 -11.41 7.41
N ILE A 137 14.94 -11.87 6.56
CA ILE A 137 14.80 -11.95 5.09
C ILE A 137 13.45 -12.60 4.68
N TYR A 138 12.97 -13.55 5.47
CA TYR A 138 11.69 -14.23 5.25
C TYR A 138 10.46 -13.35 5.52
N GLY A 139 10.54 -12.34 6.37
CA GLY A 139 9.38 -11.55 6.78
C GLY A 139 8.84 -10.63 5.66
N VAL A 140 9.73 -10.00 4.88
CA VAL A 140 9.36 -9.09 3.79
C VAL A 140 8.81 -9.86 2.60
N CYS A 141 9.47 -10.95 2.22
CA CYS A 141 9.08 -11.73 1.06
C CYS A 141 7.84 -12.62 1.30
N LEU A 142 7.56 -13.04 2.55
CA LEU A 142 6.38 -13.85 2.89
C LEU A 142 5.14 -13.02 3.24
N GLY A 143 5.20 -11.68 3.13
CA GLY A 143 4.06 -10.80 3.38
C GLY A 143 3.74 -10.58 4.87
N PHE A 144 4.68 -10.83 5.78
CA PHE A 144 4.51 -10.55 7.21
C PHE A 144 4.65 -9.07 7.56
N TYR A 145 5.14 -8.26 6.62
CA TYR A 145 5.23 -6.81 6.75
C TYR A 145 4.30 -6.10 5.77
N THR A 146 3.60 -5.08 6.26
CA THR A 146 2.80 -4.17 5.45
C THR A 146 3.28 -2.74 5.67
N LEU A 147 3.50 -2.00 4.60
CA LEU A 147 3.72 -0.56 4.67
C LEU A 147 2.38 0.14 4.89
N VAL A 148 2.32 0.97 5.92
CA VAL A 148 1.11 1.71 6.33
C VAL A 148 1.45 3.16 6.57
N ALA A 149 0.45 4.03 6.44
CA ALA A 149 0.53 5.40 6.91
C ALA A 149 0.10 5.42 8.38
N TYR A 150 0.94 5.97 9.25
CA TYR A 150 0.63 6.16 10.67
C TYR A 150 0.94 7.60 11.05
N GLN A 151 -0.08 8.34 11.46
CA GLN A 151 0.03 9.78 11.77
C GLN A 151 0.75 10.60 10.68
N GLY A 152 0.52 10.27 9.41
CA GLY A 152 1.15 10.94 8.27
C GLY A 152 2.62 10.58 8.02
N LYS A 153 3.17 9.64 8.78
CA LYS A 153 4.52 9.08 8.59
C LYS A 153 4.44 7.70 7.93
N LEU A 154 5.51 7.32 7.25
CA LEU A 154 5.69 5.95 6.80
C LEU A 154 5.90 5.05 8.01
N ALA A 155 5.19 3.93 8.06
CA ALA A 155 5.41 2.90 9.06
C ALA A 155 5.41 1.49 8.44
N LEU A 156 6.10 0.58 9.12
CA LEU A 156 6.12 -0.85 8.83
C LEU A 156 5.34 -1.57 9.93
N LEU A 157 4.27 -2.25 9.55
CA LEU A 157 3.51 -3.09 10.47
C LEU A 157 3.93 -4.55 10.29
N ALA A 158 4.46 -5.14 11.34
CA ALA A 158 4.97 -6.51 11.40
C ALA A 158 4.07 -7.41 12.24
N SER A 159 3.57 -8.51 11.68
CA SER A 159 2.86 -9.52 12.48
C SER A 159 3.87 -10.45 13.16
N LYS A 160 3.87 -10.50 14.50
CA LYS A 160 4.62 -11.52 15.27
C LYS A 160 3.77 -12.76 15.52
N THR A 161 2.51 -12.54 15.85
CA THR A 161 1.47 -13.55 16.00
C THR A 161 0.17 -12.98 15.43
N ILE A 162 -0.94 -13.73 15.55
CA ILE A 162 -2.28 -13.29 15.12
C ILE A 162 -2.74 -12.03 15.89
N SER A 163 -2.22 -11.80 17.11
CA SER A 163 -2.67 -10.72 17.99
C SER A 163 -1.58 -9.72 18.41
N ILE A 164 -0.32 -9.98 18.04
CA ILE A 164 0.82 -9.13 18.40
C ILE A 164 1.46 -8.61 17.14
N TYR A 165 1.57 -7.28 17.08
CA TYR A 165 2.18 -6.55 15.98
C TYR A 165 3.29 -5.64 16.50
N ASP A 166 4.37 -5.50 15.76
CA ASP A 166 5.31 -4.39 15.95
C ASP A 166 5.04 -3.34 14.87
N LEU A 167 4.77 -2.11 15.30
CA LEU A 167 4.70 -0.94 14.45
C LEU A 167 6.03 -0.20 14.51
N TRP A 168 6.72 -0.12 13.37
CA TRP A 168 7.93 0.67 13.22
C TRP A 168 7.60 1.95 12.47
N VAL A 169 7.75 3.10 13.12
CA VAL A 169 7.46 4.41 12.51
C VAL A 169 8.76 5.07 12.08
N LEU A 170 8.82 5.53 10.83
CA LEU A 170 10.00 6.21 10.30
C LEU A 170 10.03 7.65 10.83
N GLU A 171 11.00 7.94 11.68
CA GLU A 171 11.18 9.27 12.27
C GLU A 171 12.06 10.17 11.40
N ASP A 172 13.11 9.60 10.81
CA ASP A 172 14.03 10.32 9.93
C ASP A 172 14.44 9.41 8.75
N ALA A 173 13.97 9.76 7.56
CA ALA A 173 14.24 8.99 6.33
C ALA A 173 15.70 9.06 5.89
N GLU A 174 16.39 10.19 6.12
CA GLU A 174 17.77 10.40 5.69
C GLU A 174 18.77 9.72 6.63
N LYS A 175 18.46 9.66 7.93
CA LYS A 175 19.27 8.96 8.93
C LYS A 175 18.81 7.52 9.19
N HIS A 176 17.73 7.10 8.53
CA HIS A 176 17.12 5.77 8.70
C HIS A 176 16.74 5.44 10.15
N VAL A 177 16.20 6.43 10.87
CA VAL A 177 15.82 6.29 12.28
C VAL A 177 14.38 5.82 12.37
N TRP A 178 14.18 4.73 13.11
CA TRP A 178 12.87 4.13 13.36
C TRP A 178 12.56 4.14 14.86
N SER A 179 11.30 4.42 15.20
CA SER A 179 10.74 4.18 16.52
C SER A 179 9.86 2.92 16.49
N LYS A 180 9.77 2.19 17.60
CA LYS A 180 9.04 0.92 17.68
C LYS A 180 7.96 1.01 18.74
N VAL A 181 6.76 0.56 18.38
CA VAL A 181 5.63 0.38 19.31
C VAL A 181 5.08 -1.02 19.12
N SER A 182 5.01 -1.82 20.19
CA SER A 182 4.34 -3.11 20.15
C SER A 182 2.85 -2.95 20.43
N ILE A 183 2.04 -3.44 19.51
CA ILE A 183 0.58 -3.44 19.57
C ILE A 183 0.13 -4.85 19.95
N VAL A 184 -0.72 -4.92 20.98
CA VAL A 184 -1.33 -6.17 21.41
C VAL A 184 -2.84 -6.01 21.29
N ILE A 185 -3.44 -6.80 20.41
CA ILE A 185 -4.90 -6.90 20.27
C ILE A 185 -5.37 -7.99 21.23
N THR A 186 -5.97 -7.59 22.35
CA THR A 186 -6.48 -8.56 23.34
C THR A 186 -7.89 -9.05 22.97
N ARG A 187 -8.30 -10.14 23.61
CA ARG A 187 -9.67 -10.67 23.45
C ARG A 187 -10.75 -9.74 24.00
N GLU A 188 -10.40 -8.86 24.93
CA GLU A 188 -11.33 -7.86 25.46
C GLU A 188 -11.58 -6.74 24.46
N MET A 189 -10.62 -6.51 23.57
CA MET A 189 -10.70 -5.49 22.54
C MET A 189 -11.55 -5.96 21.36
N CYS A 190 -11.76 -7.26 21.15
CA CYS A 190 -12.44 -7.76 19.96
C CYS A 190 -13.21 -9.05 20.20
N SER A 191 -14.41 -9.18 19.60
CA SER A 191 -15.33 -10.32 19.82
C SER A 191 -14.70 -11.70 19.57
N TYR A 192 -15.08 -12.68 20.40
CA TYR A 192 -14.59 -14.08 20.37
C TYR A 192 -14.94 -14.85 19.09
N GLU A 193 -15.93 -14.40 18.35
CA GLU A 193 -16.45 -15.10 17.17
C GLU A 193 -15.71 -14.74 15.87
N LEU A 194 -14.75 -13.81 15.94
CA LEU A 194 -14.08 -13.26 14.77
C LEU A 194 -12.77 -14.00 14.45
N ILE A 195 -12.67 -14.50 13.21
CA ILE A 195 -11.45 -14.99 12.58
C ILE A 195 -10.75 -13.81 11.89
N TRP A 196 -9.47 -13.62 12.19
CA TRP A 196 -8.66 -12.46 11.82
C TRP A 196 -7.82 -12.74 10.56
N PRO A 197 -8.24 -12.30 9.36
CA PRO A 197 -7.44 -12.45 8.14
C PRO A 197 -6.29 -11.43 8.04
N GLY A 198 -6.31 -10.31 8.77
CA GLY A 198 -5.19 -9.36 8.78
C GLY A 198 -5.55 -7.91 9.10
N VAL A 199 -4.52 -7.14 9.46
CA VAL A 199 -4.59 -5.70 9.68
C VAL A 199 -4.57 -4.96 8.35
N THR A 200 -5.41 -3.94 8.22
CA THR A 200 -5.50 -3.11 7.01
C THR A 200 -4.59 -1.88 7.08
N GLY A 201 -4.57 -1.19 8.23
CA GLY A 201 -3.89 0.08 8.39
C GLY A 201 -4.46 0.87 9.56
N PHE A 202 -4.31 2.19 9.54
CA PHE A 202 -4.77 3.09 10.60
C PHE A 202 -5.73 4.12 10.05
N VAL A 203 -6.72 4.54 10.84
CA VAL A 203 -7.55 5.71 10.50
C VAL A 203 -6.66 6.95 10.45
N ALA A 204 -6.71 7.69 9.34
CA ALA A 204 -5.91 8.87 9.10
C ALA A 204 -5.97 9.87 10.27
N GLY A 205 -4.80 10.30 10.75
CA GLY A 205 -4.67 11.28 11.83
C GLY A 205 -5.03 10.76 13.24
N SER A 206 -5.23 9.46 13.42
CA SER A 206 -5.59 8.87 14.71
C SER A 206 -4.70 7.66 15.08
N ASP A 207 -4.92 7.14 16.28
CA ASP A 207 -4.33 5.89 16.77
C ASP A 207 -5.31 4.70 16.69
N GLU A 208 -6.38 4.83 15.88
CA GLU A 208 -7.32 3.74 15.63
C GLU A 208 -6.77 2.80 14.55
N LEU A 209 -6.51 1.55 14.92
CA LEU A 209 -6.13 0.48 14.00
C LEU A 209 -7.38 -0.10 13.33
N ILE A 210 -7.32 -0.28 12.02
CA ILE A 210 -8.39 -0.92 11.24
C ILE A 210 -8.00 -2.36 10.94
N VAL A 211 -8.87 -3.27 11.35
CA VAL A 211 -8.68 -4.70 11.16
C VAL A 211 -9.89 -5.29 10.44
N THR A 212 -9.61 -6.15 9.46
CA THR A 212 -10.66 -6.93 8.81
C THR A 212 -10.86 -8.23 9.56
N ALA A 213 -12.11 -8.63 9.73
CA ALA A 213 -12.51 -9.82 10.45
C ALA A 213 -13.67 -10.54 9.73
N ARG A 214 -13.85 -11.83 10.03
CA ARG A 214 -14.99 -12.63 9.59
C ARG A 214 -15.58 -13.40 10.75
N ASP A 215 -16.89 -13.52 10.80
CA ASP A 215 -17.55 -14.36 11.80
C ASP A 215 -17.76 -15.81 11.31
N GLN A 216 -18.38 -16.61 12.18
CA GLN A 216 -18.77 -17.99 11.92
C GLN A 216 -19.79 -18.16 10.78
N HIS A 217 -20.51 -17.09 10.40
CA HIS A 217 -21.45 -17.06 9.28
C HIS A 217 -20.80 -16.57 7.98
N HIS A 218 -19.48 -16.36 7.98
CA HIS A 218 -18.70 -15.78 6.88
C HIS A 218 -19.12 -14.35 6.50
N GLU A 219 -19.71 -13.62 7.43
CA GLU A 219 -20.00 -12.19 7.26
C GLU A 219 -18.76 -11.37 7.58
N PHE A 220 -18.60 -10.25 6.86
CA PHE A 220 -17.43 -9.40 6.97
C PHE A 220 -17.64 -8.30 8.00
N HIS A 221 -16.56 -8.05 8.76
CA HIS A 221 -16.51 -7.07 9.81
C HIS A 221 -15.29 -6.17 9.65
N LEU A 222 -15.48 -4.88 9.87
CA LEU A 222 -14.39 -3.94 10.12
C LEU A 222 -14.37 -3.61 11.61
N VAL A 223 -13.24 -3.90 12.24
CA VAL A 223 -13.00 -3.59 13.66
C VAL A 223 -12.04 -2.42 13.72
N TYR A 224 -12.48 -1.34 14.37
CA TYR A 224 -11.66 -0.17 14.66
C TYR A 224 -11.22 -0.27 16.12
N VAL A 225 -9.92 -0.35 16.35
CA VAL A 225 -9.33 -0.58 17.65
C VAL A 225 -8.56 0.67 18.07
N ASP A 226 -9.07 1.37 19.08
CA ASP A 226 -8.37 2.52 19.67
C ASP A 226 -7.24 2.00 20.58
N LEU A 227 -6.00 2.25 20.17
CA LEU A 227 -4.82 1.77 20.89
C LEU A 227 -4.57 2.48 22.22
N LYS A 228 -5.14 3.68 22.43
CA LYS A 228 -5.03 4.42 23.69
C LYS A 228 -6.04 3.94 24.70
N THR A 229 -7.31 3.86 24.30
CA THR A 229 -8.39 3.48 25.22
C THR A 229 -8.55 1.97 25.35
N ARG A 230 -7.91 1.19 24.46
CA ARG A 230 -8.06 -0.27 24.34
C ARG A 230 -9.52 -0.70 24.20
N ARG A 231 -10.31 0.13 23.52
CA ARG A 231 -11.69 -0.17 23.15
C ARG A 231 -11.76 -0.36 21.65
N SER A 232 -12.80 -1.04 21.21
CA SER A 232 -13.10 -1.15 19.79
C SER A 232 -14.53 -0.79 19.48
N ARG A 233 -14.76 -0.54 18.21
CA ARG A 233 -16.09 -0.50 17.59
C ARG A 233 -16.06 -1.37 16.34
N GLU A 234 -17.18 -2.02 16.09
CA GLU A 234 -17.34 -2.99 15.01
C GLU A 234 -18.39 -2.49 14.01
N VAL A 235 -18.11 -2.69 12.73
CA VAL A 235 -19.05 -2.43 11.64
C VAL A 235 -19.22 -3.73 10.86
N ARG A 236 -20.42 -4.29 10.93
CA ARG A 236 -20.83 -5.48 10.18
C ARG A 236 -21.36 -5.09 8.80
N PHE A 237 -20.95 -5.83 7.78
CA PHE A 237 -21.42 -5.64 6.41
C PHE A 237 -22.42 -6.73 6.02
N ASP A 238 -23.71 -6.38 6.10
CA ASP A 238 -24.81 -7.29 5.75
C ASP A 238 -24.87 -7.52 4.24
N GLY A 239 -25.15 -8.77 3.83
CA GLY A 239 -25.35 -9.14 2.43
C GLY A 239 -24.07 -9.34 1.61
N ILE A 240 -22.89 -9.00 2.15
CA ILE A 240 -21.59 -9.33 1.54
C ILE A 240 -21.11 -10.64 2.15
N ARG A 241 -21.50 -11.76 1.56
CA ARG A 241 -21.06 -13.10 1.99
C ARG A 241 -19.93 -13.60 1.11
N SER A 242 -18.85 -14.06 1.73
CA SER A 242 -17.83 -14.78 0.98
C SER A 242 -18.40 -16.13 0.56
N SER A 243 -18.54 -16.38 -0.74
CA SER A 243 -18.56 -17.76 -1.23
C SER A 243 -17.24 -18.42 -0.82
N PHE A 244 -17.31 -19.67 -0.36
CA PHE A 244 -16.16 -20.45 0.15
C PHE A 244 -14.87 -20.20 -0.65
N GLY A 245 -13.77 -19.84 0.04
CA GLY A 245 -12.42 -19.97 -0.50
C GLY A 245 -11.52 -18.73 -0.49
N SER A 246 -11.95 -17.55 -0.95
CA SER A 246 -10.99 -16.45 -1.13
C SER A 246 -11.63 -15.10 -1.49
N SER A 247 -12.63 -14.64 -0.74
CA SER A 247 -13.04 -13.23 -0.86
C SER A 247 -11.97 -12.35 -0.24
N LEU A 248 -11.28 -11.59 -1.10
CA LEU A 248 -10.30 -10.59 -0.69
C LEU A 248 -11.03 -9.28 -0.41
N VAL A 249 -11.10 -8.91 0.86
CA VAL A 249 -11.50 -7.56 1.25
C VAL A 249 -10.27 -6.66 1.17
N LEU A 250 -10.36 -5.61 0.37
CA LEU A 250 -9.39 -4.53 0.34
C LEU A 250 -10.04 -3.33 1.00
N ALA A 251 -9.51 -2.96 2.15
CA ALA A 251 -9.88 -1.74 2.82
C ALA A 251 -8.77 -0.70 2.58
N PHE A 252 -9.19 0.55 2.36
CA PHE A 252 -8.32 1.69 2.16
C PHE A 252 -8.64 2.69 3.26
N THR A 253 -7.63 3.09 4.01
CA THR A 253 -7.83 3.92 5.22
C THR A 253 -7.77 5.41 4.95
N ASP A 254 -7.22 5.79 3.78
CA ASP A 254 -6.91 7.18 3.40
C ASP A 254 -7.77 7.64 2.21
N TYR A 255 -8.99 7.11 2.10
CA TYR A 255 -9.93 7.55 1.07
C TYR A 255 -10.37 9.00 1.34
N VAL A 256 -10.22 9.86 0.33
CA VAL A 256 -10.73 11.22 0.30
C VAL A 256 -11.58 11.35 -0.95
N GLU A 257 -12.74 11.98 -0.89
CA GLU A 257 -13.56 12.16 -2.09
C GLU A 257 -12.79 12.98 -3.14
N SER A 258 -12.74 12.47 -4.36
CA SER A 258 -12.09 13.11 -5.50
C SER A 258 -13.13 13.49 -6.54
N ILE A 259 -13.23 14.78 -6.85
CA ILE A 259 -14.11 15.29 -7.91
C ILE A 259 -13.44 15.26 -9.29
N VAL A 260 -12.26 14.64 -9.40
CA VAL A 260 -11.54 14.53 -10.67
C VAL A 260 -12.38 13.77 -11.69
N LEU A 261 -12.54 14.39 -12.86
CA LEU A 261 -13.23 13.78 -13.98
C LEU A 261 -12.25 12.88 -14.75
N LEU A 262 -12.61 11.60 -14.82
CA LEU A 262 -11.99 10.61 -15.69
C LEU A 262 -12.60 10.67 -17.09
#